data_AF-K0SLB1-F1
#
_entry.id   AF-K0SLB1-F1
#
_cell.length_a   1.000
_cell.length_b   1.000
_cell.length_c   1.000
_cell.angle_alpha   90.00
_cell.angle_beta   90.00
_cell.angle_gamma   90.00
#
_symmetry.space_group_name_H-M   'P 1'
#
loop_
_entity.id
_entity.type
_entity.pdbx_description
1 polymer ?
#
loop_
_entity_poly.entity_id
_entity_poly.type
_entity_poly.pdbx_seq_one_letter_code
_entity_poly.pdbx_strand_id
1 'polypeptide(L)'
;MNDTSPLVEYWSRNKWINLEAHADIDEDTLKDEGVLRVPDRAHVLYMKVGKELRGPTVVYPDKKVAWGSVSPSIISNGITKEYIVDVENYWDGDEIKDTIDNPGDMIIVPAVTGRLLRFDGSNFHSVPKPPDRMVMSETALTALEEEVMEEEDYWDGFDDDVDSDDEQDVRSVLLFNTWPDENDGPKGVLTDRAEIPDGIVVEDDDGSQSMSVEEKEMFRQQKIQCNPREEWREVPLSHSDDETEIANVRVPLMGTRARRGYTSSSAEMHGPVQGDDFYEKSKVTHVKLHRAD
;
A
#
# COMPACT_ATOMS: atom_id res chain seq x y z
N MET A 1 14.77 -11.83 -7.21
CA MET A 1 14.65 -11.34 -5.82
C MET A 1 15.30 -12.37 -4.91
N ASN A 2 16.42 -12.06 -4.26
CA ASN A 2 17.07 -12.95 -3.29
C ASN A 2 16.49 -12.68 -1.90
N ASP A 3 15.17 -12.78 -1.78
CA ASP A 3 14.52 -12.70 -0.48
C ASP A 3 14.69 -14.05 0.20
N THR A 4 15.38 -14.05 1.33
CA THR A 4 15.65 -15.26 2.12
C THR A 4 14.87 -15.24 3.43
N SER A 5 13.90 -14.33 3.55
CA SER A 5 13.05 -14.23 4.72
C SER A 5 12.26 -15.53 4.88
N PRO A 6 12.30 -16.18 6.05
CA PRO A 6 11.61 -17.45 6.27
C PRO A 6 10.12 -17.26 6.51
N LEU A 7 9.69 -16.03 6.79
CA LEU A 7 8.33 -15.71 7.18
C LEU A 7 7.72 -14.76 6.16
N VAL A 8 6.55 -15.13 5.65
CA VAL A 8 5.78 -14.36 4.69
C VAL A 8 4.36 -14.21 5.21
N GLU A 9 3.89 -12.97 5.23
CA GLU A 9 2.53 -12.61 5.58
C GLU A 9 1.80 -12.16 4.31
N TYR A 10 0.60 -12.67 4.06
CA TYR A 10 -0.14 -12.45 2.82
C TYR A 10 -1.47 -11.74 3.07
N TRP A 11 -1.85 -10.85 2.16
CA TRP A 11 -3.19 -10.29 2.05
C TRP A 11 -3.59 -10.14 0.59
N SER A 12 -4.88 -10.13 0.32
CA SER A 12 -5.39 -9.83 -1.01
C SER A 12 -6.49 -8.77 -0.94
N ARG A 13 -6.62 -8.03 -2.04
CA ARG A 13 -7.74 -7.13 -2.29
C ARG A 13 -8.10 -7.23 -3.75
N ASN A 14 -9.40 -7.20 -4.08
CA ASN A 14 -9.90 -7.24 -5.45
C ASN A 14 -10.43 -5.89 -5.96
N LYS A 15 -10.69 -4.93 -5.06
CA LYS A 15 -11.20 -3.60 -5.38
C LYS A 15 -10.12 -2.52 -5.22
N TRP A 16 -10.17 -1.50 -6.09
CA TRP A 16 -9.40 -0.27 -5.90
C TRP A 16 -10.10 0.64 -4.90
N ILE A 17 -9.45 0.84 -3.76
CA ILE A 17 -9.88 1.75 -2.70
C ILE A 17 -8.79 2.78 -2.43
N ASN A 18 -9.17 3.95 -1.92
CA ASN A 18 -8.22 4.93 -1.44
C ASN A 18 -7.51 4.38 -0.19
N LEU A 19 -6.18 4.38 -0.19
CA LEU A 19 -5.35 4.11 0.97
C LEU A 19 -4.38 5.26 1.15
N GLU A 20 -4.50 5.96 2.26
CA GLU A 20 -3.57 7.02 2.66
C GLU A 20 -2.16 6.48 2.93
N ALA A 21 -1.16 7.36 3.00
CA ALA A 21 0.21 6.93 3.18
C ALA A 21 0.42 6.31 4.57
N HIS A 22 0.91 5.07 4.58
CA HIS A 22 1.19 4.29 5.77
C HIS A 22 2.41 3.39 5.56
N ALA A 23 3.02 2.97 6.66
CA ALA A 23 3.89 1.80 6.67
C ALA A 23 3.11 0.61 7.22
N ASP A 24 3.44 -0.58 6.73
CA ASP A 24 2.99 -1.84 7.29
C ASP A 24 3.78 -2.10 8.58
N ILE A 25 3.07 -2.52 9.63
CA ILE A 25 3.64 -2.76 10.94
C ILE A 25 3.01 -4.01 11.56
N ASP A 26 3.66 -4.55 12.58
CA ASP A 26 3.03 -5.51 13.50
C ASP A 26 2.11 -4.72 14.46
N GLU A 27 0.84 -4.56 14.08
CA GLU A 27 -0.14 -3.77 14.83
C GLU A 27 -0.40 -4.35 16.23
N ASP A 28 -0.38 -5.68 16.38
CA ASP A 28 -0.61 -6.36 17.65
C ASP A 28 0.58 -6.23 18.60
N THR A 29 1.82 -6.39 18.11
CA THR A 29 3.01 -6.15 18.95
C THR A 29 3.11 -4.69 19.35
N LEU A 30 2.81 -3.75 18.45
CA LEU A 30 2.77 -2.34 18.80
C LEU A 30 1.75 -2.07 19.92
N LYS A 31 0.56 -2.63 19.80
CA LYS A 31 -0.52 -2.44 20.79
C LYS A 31 -0.20 -3.05 22.15
N ASP A 32 0.37 -4.25 22.17
CA ASP A 32 0.59 -5.01 23.40
C ASP A 32 1.89 -4.63 24.11
N GLU A 33 2.93 -4.28 23.35
CA GLU A 33 4.30 -4.10 23.87
C GLU A 33 4.83 -2.68 23.70
N GLY A 34 4.15 -1.83 22.91
CA GLY A 34 4.64 -0.50 22.56
C GLY A 34 5.88 -0.54 21.65
N VAL A 35 6.16 -1.70 21.05
CA VAL A 35 7.31 -1.92 20.16
C VAL A 35 6.81 -1.90 18.73
N LEU A 36 7.33 -0.96 17.95
CA LEU A 36 7.03 -0.90 16.54
C LEU A 36 7.99 -1.80 15.78
N ARG A 37 7.41 -2.74 15.03
CA ARG A 37 8.11 -3.64 14.13
C ARG A 37 7.58 -3.49 12.71
N VAL A 38 8.49 -3.58 11.75
CA VAL A 38 8.18 -3.50 10.31
C VAL A 38 8.73 -4.71 9.56
N PRO A 39 8.14 -5.05 8.41
CA PRO A 39 8.70 -6.09 7.56
C PRO A 39 10.05 -5.68 6.97
N ASP A 40 10.86 -6.68 6.56
CA ASP A 40 12.09 -6.41 5.79
C ASP A 40 11.75 -5.86 4.41
N ARG A 41 10.77 -6.48 3.76
CA ARG A 41 10.28 -6.07 2.44
C ARG A 41 8.77 -6.16 2.39
N ALA A 42 8.20 -5.20 1.69
CA ALA A 42 6.82 -5.26 1.24
C ALA A 42 6.78 -5.52 -0.26
N HIS A 43 5.80 -6.32 -0.68
CA HIS A 43 5.59 -6.69 -2.06
C HIS A 43 4.14 -6.47 -2.47
N VAL A 44 3.94 -6.02 -3.71
CA VAL A 44 2.61 -5.91 -4.34
C VAL A 44 2.67 -6.59 -5.70
N LEU A 45 1.95 -7.70 -5.84
CA LEU A 45 1.73 -8.39 -7.11
C LEU A 45 0.36 -8.01 -7.65
N TYR A 46 0.33 -7.36 -8.82
CA TYR A 46 -0.92 -7.02 -9.51
C TYR A 46 -1.43 -8.24 -10.28
N MET A 47 -2.41 -8.96 -9.72
CA MET A 47 -2.94 -10.20 -10.29
C MET A 47 -3.88 -9.93 -11.47
N LYS A 48 -4.76 -8.92 -11.35
CA LYS A 48 -5.69 -8.51 -12.41
C LYS A 48 -5.98 -7.02 -12.26
N VAL A 49 -5.76 -6.25 -13.33
CA VAL A 49 -6.04 -4.81 -13.38
C VAL A 49 -6.98 -4.54 -14.55
N GLY A 50 -8.07 -3.82 -14.28
CA GLY A 50 -9.02 -3.36 -15.31
C GLY A 50 -8.33 -2.63 -16.45
N LYS A 51 -8.83 -2.77 -17.68
CA LYS A 51 -8.19 -2.19 -18.89
C LYS A 51 -8.08 -0.68 -18.80
N GLU A 52 -9.10 -0.02 -18.25
CA GLU A 52 -9.10 1.44 -18.07
C GLU A 52 -8.63 1.87 -16.68
N LEU A 53 -8.62 0.96 -15.71
CA LEU A 53 -8.14 1.25 -14.38
C LEU A 53 -6.65 1.67 -14.39
N ARG A 54 -6.32 2.72 -13.64
CA ARG A 54 -4.94 3.17 -13.40
C ARG A 54 -4.42 2.78 -12.02
N GLY A 55 -5.19 3.06 -10.97
CA GLY A 55 -5.01 2.63 -9.58
C GLY A 55 -3.55 2.45 -9.12
N PRO A 56 -2.69 3.49 -9.22
CA PRO A 56 -1.27 3.36 -8.94
C PRO A 56 -1.00 3.02 -7.48
N THR A 57 0.18 2.48 -7.22
CA THR A 57 0.77 2.48 -5.87
C THR A 57 1.84 3.56 -5.83
N VAL A 58 1.80 4.40 -4.81
CA VAL A 58 2.80 5.44 -4.58
C VAL A 58 3.65 5.04 -3.38
N VAL A 59 4.97 5.03 -3.54
CA VAL A 59 5.94 4.71 -2.48
C VAL A 59 6.78 5.94 -2.18
N TYR A 60 7.09 6.17 -0.91
CA TYR A 60 7.92 7.27 -0.42
C TYR A 60 9.20 6.71 0.21
N PRO A 61 10.29 6.52 -0.56
CA PRO A 61 11.47 5.80 -0.09
C PRO A 61 12.20 6.43 1.10
N ASP A 62 12.17 7.76 1.18
CA ASP A 62 12.85 8.51 2.24
C ASP A 62 11.96 8.72 3.47
N LYS A 63 10.66 8.48 3.33
CA LYS A 63 9.71 8.58 4.44
C LYS A 63 9.54 7.18 5.01
N LYS A 64 10.29 6.92 6.06
CA LYS A 64 10.21 5.70 6.86
C LYS A 64 9.42 6.00 8.13
N VAL A 65 8.79 4.97 8.67
CA VAL A 65 8.20 4.91 10.03
C VAL A 65 8.55 6.13 10.90
N ALA A 66 7.60 7.06 11.07
CA ALA A 66 7.68 8.13 12.06
C ALA A 66 6.34 8.26 12.78
N TRP A 67 6.19 7.47 13.84
CA TRP A 67 5.05 7.46 14.76
C TRP A 67 5.36 8.41 15.93
N GLY A 68 5.61 9.69 15.61
CA GLY A 68 6.22 10.62 16.56
C GLY A 68 7.67 10.27 16.88
N SER A 69 8.13 10.61 18.09
CA SER A 69 9.47 10.29 18.59
C SER A 69 9.63 8.78 18.75
N VAL A 70 10.40 8.15 17.86
CA VAL A 70 10.73 6.74 17.94
C VAL A 70 12.23 6.59 18.14
N SER A 71 12.61 5.85 19.18
CA SER A 71 14.02 5.56 19.43
C SER A 71 14.39 4.23 18.77
N PRO A 72 15.43 4.18 17.93
CA PRO A 72 15.90 2.93 17.35
C PRO A 72 16.26 1.95 18.47
N SER A 73 15.57 0.80 18.55
CA SER A 73 15.96 -0.31 19.41
C SER A 73 17.13 -1.01 18.72
N ILE A 74 18.33 -0.91 19.29
CA ILE A 74 19.51 -1.55 18.71
C ILE A 74 19.43 -3.05 18.99
N ILE A 75 18.95 -3.81 18.00
CA ILE A 75 19.14 -5.26 17.99
C ILE A 75 20.59 -5.54 17.56
N SER A 76 21.21 -6.50 18.24
CA SER A 76 22.57 -6.99 17.94
C SER A 76 22.68 -7.36 16.46
N ASN A 77 23.54 -6.65 15.72
CA ASN A 77 23.96 -6.81 14.30
C ASN A 77 23.90 -5.50 13.48
N GLY A 78 23.45 -4.39 14.08
CA GLY A 78 23.58 -3.05 13.47
C GLY A 78 22.54 -2.71 12.41
N ILE A 79 21.48 -3.51 12.29
CA ILE A 79 20.31 -3.21 11.46
C ILE A 79 19.16 -2.89 12.41
N THR A 80 18.76 -1.62 12.47
CA THR A 80 17.62 -1.22 13.30
C THR A 80 16.31 -1.62 12.63
N LYS A 81 15.52 -2.48 13.27
CA LYS A 81 14.20 -2.96 12.77
C LYS A 81 13.08 -2.95 13.80
N GLU A 82 13.45 -2.64 15.03
CA GLU A 82 12.53 -2.38 16.12
C GLU A 82 12.71 -0.93 16.55
N TYR A 83 11.58 -0.30 16.85
CA TYR A 83 11.57 1.04 17.38
C TYR A 83 10.77 1.03 18.67
N ILE A 84 11.36 1.61 19.72
CA ILE A 84 10.63 1.85 20.96
C ILE A 84 9.88 3.15 20.76
N VAL A 85 8.57 3.05 20.88
CA VAL A 85 7.69 4.21 20.81
C VAL A 85 7.75 4.92 22.16
N ASP A 86 8.14 6.19 22.15
CA ASP A 86 8.11 7.00 23.36
C ASP A 86 6.66 7.39 23.66
N VAL A 87 6.01 6.61 24.52
CA VAL A 87 4.59 6.76 24.87
C VAL A 87 4.31 8.13 25.51
N GLU A 88 5.32 8.76 26.14
CA GLU A 88 5.17 10.08 26.78
C GLU A 88 5.22 11.24 25.76
N ASN A 89 5.90 11.06 24.62
CA ASN A 89 5.99 12.02 23.50
C ASN A 89 5.07 11.66 22.31
N TYR A 90 4.26 10.61 22.46
CA TYR A 90 3.35 10.06 21.46
C TYR A 90 2.24 11.05 21.00
N TRP A 91 2.18 12.25 21.59
CA TRP A 91 1.06 13.18 21.45
C TRP A 91 1.44 14.64 21.20
N ASP A 92 2.73 15.03 21.32
CA ASP A 92 3.14 16.42 21.07
C ASP A 92 3.51 16.61 19.60
N GLY A 93 2.59 17.22 18.86
CA GLY A 93 2.68 17.46 17.41
C GLY A 93 3.84 18.36 16.95
N ASP A 94 4.75 18.74 17.85
CA ASP A 94 5.90 19.59 17.56
C ASP A 94 7.13 18.79 17.08
N GLU A 95 7.30 17.51 17.46
CA GLU A 95 8.46 16.68 17.02
C GLU A 95 8.28 16.00 15.66
N ILE A 96 7.05 15.98 15.11
CA ILE A 96 6.79 15.53 13.73
C ILE A 96 7.47 16.45 12.70
N LYS A 97 7.87 17.67 13.10
CA LYS A 97 8.43 18.68 12.20
C LYS A 97 9.81 18.30 11.62
N ASP A 98 10.68 17.66 12.39
CA ASP A 98 12.08 17.40 11.98
C ASP A 98 12.23 16.20 11.02
N THR A 99 11.35 15.19 11.07
CA THR A 99 11.35 14.07 10.10
C THR A 99 10.75 14.45 8.74
N ILE A 100 9.99 15.55 8.70
CA ILE A 100 9.36 16.08 7.48
C ILE A 100 10.30 17.02 6.71
N ASP A 101 11.36 17.55 7.33
CA ASP A 101 12.24 18.58 6.75
C ASP A 101 13.16 18.14 5.61
N ASN A 102 13.38 16.83 5.42
CA ASN A 102 14.17 16.37 4.29
C ASN A 102 13.33 16.32 3.00
N PRO A 103 13.86 16.82 1.85
CA PRO A 103 13.27 16.55 0.55
C PRO A 103 13.07 15.04 0.42
N GLY A 104 11.90 14.65 -0.04
CA GLY A 104 11.50 13.25 -0.10
C GLY A 104 11.34 12.79 -1.53
N ASP A 105 11.74 11.56 -1.82
CA ASP A 105 11.42 10.92 -3.08
C ASP A 105 9.99 10.39 -3.06
N MET A 106 9.32 10.48 -4.21
CA MET A 106 8.02 9.87 -4.48
C MET A 106 8.13 9.01 -5.74
N ILE A 107 7.76 7.74 -5.63
CA ILE A 107 7.76 6.79 -6.76
C ILE A 107 6.33 6.37 -7.05
N ILE A 108 5.85 6.70 -8.25
CA ILE A 108 4.52 6.36 -8.76
C ILE A 108 4.65 5.09 -9.63
N VAL A 109 3.99 4.02 -9.20
CA VAL A 109 4.01 2.72 -9.86
C VAL A 109 2.60 2.44 -10.42
N PRO A 110 2.39 2.45 -11.74
CA PRO A 110 1.08 2.16 -12.29
C PRO A 110 0.73 0.68 -12.11
N ALA A 111 -0.55 0.41 -11.87
CA ALA A 111 -1.06 -0.94 -11.77
C ALA A 111 -1.07 -1.60 -13.15
N VAL A 112 -0.31 -2.69 -13.29
CA VAL A 112 -0.22 -3.47 -14.52
C VAL A 112 -0.27 -4.95 -14.16
N THR A 113 -1.22 -5.69 -14.71
CA THR A 113 -1.35 -7.14 -14.52
C THR A 113 0.00 -7.85 -14.73
N GLY A 114 0.39 -8.69 -13.76
CA GLY A 114 1.65 -9.42 -13.72
C GLY A 114 2.85 -8.64 -13.20
N ARG A 115 2.71 -7.34 -12.89
CA ARG A 115 3.80 -6.56 -12.29
C ARG A 115 3.96 -6.92 -10.81
N LEU A 116 5.21 -7.07 -10.39
CA LEU A 116 5.59 -7.24 -9.00
C LEU A 116 6.42 -6.03 -8.56
N LEU A 117 5.89 -5.28 -7.60
CA LEU A 117 6.58 -4.20 -6.91
C LEU A 117 7.18 -4.74 -5.62
N ARG A 118 8.44 -4.40 -5.34
CA ARG A 118 9.15 -4.69 -4.09
C ARG A 118 9.78 -3.42 -3.55
N PHE A 119 9.58 -3.14 -2.28
CA PHE A 119 10.17 -2.00 -1.60
C PHE A 119 10.59 -2.36 -0.16
N ASP A 120 11.32 -1.45 0.49
CA ASP A 120 11.70 -1.59 1.89
C ASP A 120 10.44 -1.54 2.77
N GLY A 121 10.27 -2.50 3.67
CA GLY A 121 9.05 -2.64 4.46
C GLY A 121 8.79 -1.48 5.43
N SER A 122 9.81 -0.67 5.71
CA SER A 122 9.68 0.55 6.52
C SER A 122 9.16 1.76 5.75
N ASN A 123 9.14 1.72 4.42
CA ASN A 123 8.74 2.85 3.59
C ASN A 123 7.24 3.11 3.68
N PHE A 124 6.88 4.38 3.67
CA PHE A 124 5.49 4.78 3.50
C PHE A 124 5.04 4.48 2.08
N HIS A 125 3.80 4.04 1.96
CA HIS A 125 3.16 3.79 0.68
C HIS A 125 1.65 4.05 0.76
N SER A 126 1.05 4.30 -0.39
CA SER A 126 -0.35 4.69 -0.54
C SER A 126 -0.94 4.18 -1.85
N VAL A 127 -2.26 4.20 -1.94
CA VAL A 127 -3.03 3.87 -3.15
C VAL A 127 -4.06 4.98 -3.33
N PRO A 128 -3.75 6.06 -4.06
CA PRO A 128 -4.70 7.15 -4.25
C PRO A 128 -5.91 6.68 -5.07
N LYS A 129 -7.11 7.10 -4.68
CA LYS A 129 -8.34 7.04 -5.49
C LYS A 129 -9.05 8.40 -5.38
N PRO A 130 -9.19 9.17 -6.48
CA PRO A 130 -8.71 8.93 -7.86
C PRO A 130 -7.16 8.92 -7.97
N PRO A 131 -6.56 8.57 -9.12
CA PRO A 131 -5.10 8.35 -9.23
C PRO A 131 -4.28 9.58 -8.87
N ASP A 132 -4.79 10.74 -9.22
CA ASP A 132 -4.21 12.07 -9.06
C ASP A 132 -4.64 12.76 -7.75
N ARG A 133 -5.28 12.04 -6.81
CA ARG A 133 -5.78 12.61 -5.53
C ARG A 133 -4.77 13.51 -4.81
N MET A 134 -3.48 13.18 -4.88
CA MET A 134 -2.43 13.89 -4.16
C MET A 134 -2.10 15.27 -4.73
N VAL A 135 -2.46 15.56 -6.00
CA VAL A 135 -2.23 16.86 -6.65
C VAL A 135 -3.52 17.68 -6.81
N MET A 136 -4.64 17.18 -6.28
CA MET A 136 -5.92 17.88 -6.30
C MET A 136 -5.93 19.05 -5.31
N SER A 137 -6.64 20.12 -5.68
CA SER A 137 -6.90 21.25 -4.76
C SER A 137 -7.77 20.82 -3.57
N GLU A 138 -7.67 21.53 -2.44
CA GLU A 138 -8.50 21.27 -1.26
C GLU A 138 -10.00 21.30 -1.58
N THR A 139 -10.47 22.26 -2.38
CA THR A 139 -11.86 22.33 -2.82
C THR A 139 -12.31 21.08 -3.59
N ALA A 140 -11.43 20.54 -4.44
CA ALA A 140 -11.73 19.33 -5.20
C ALA A 140 -11.73 18.07 -4.31
N LEU A 141 -10.86 18.03 -3.31
CA LEU A 141 -10.85 16.95 -2.31
C LEU A 141 -12.10 16.98 -1.43
N THR A 142 -12.53 18.15 -0.97
CA THR A 142 -13.77 18.29 -0.19
C THR A 142 -14.98 17.85 -0.99
N ALA A 143 -15.09 18.27 -2.26
CA ALA A 143 -16.19 17.84 -3.12
C ALA A 143 -16.22 16.31 -3.32
N LEU A 144 -15.04 15.70 -3.49
CA LEU A 144 -14.92 14.24 -3.60
C LEU A 144 -15.30 13.52 -2.30
N GLU A 145 -14.95 14.08 -1.14
CA GLU A 145 -15.33 13.53 0.16
C GLU A 145 -16.84 13.64 0.43
N GLU A 146 -17.46 14.75 0.03
CA GLU A 146 -18.92 14.92 0.08
C GLU A 146 -19.63 13.91 -0.82
N GLU A 147 -19.16 13.70 -2.05
CA GLU A 147 -19.72 12.71 -2.98
C GLU A 147 -19.63 11.27 -2.42
N VAL A 148 -18.50 10.90 -1.82
CA VAL A 148 -18.34 9.57 -1.19
C VAL A 148 -19.27 9.39 0.02
N MET A 149 -19.46 10.42 0.85
CA MET A 149 -20.40 10.35 1.98
C MET A 149 -21.85 10.22 1.50
N GLU A 150 -22.23 10.95 0.45
CA GLU A 150 -23.57 10.85 -0.15
C GLU A 150 -23.83 9.46 -0.75
N GLU A 151 -22.81 8.81 -1.31
CA GLU A 151 -22.90 7.41 -1.75
C GLU A 151 -23.03 6.46 -0.56
N GLU A 152 -22.17 6.54 0.46
CA GLU A 152 -22.22 5.65 1.64
C GLU A 152 -23.57 5.71 2.37
N ASP A 153 -24.15 6.89 2.56
CA ASP A 153 -25.47 7.08 3.19
C ASP A 153 -26.64 6.55 2.32
N TYR A 154 -26.45 6.41 1.01
CA TYR A 154 -27.46 5.88 0.10
C TYR A 154 -27.50 4.34 0.09
N TRP A 155 -26.36 3.68 0.35
CA TRP A 155 -26.24 2.22 0.32
C TRP A 155 -26.63 1.52 1.63
N ASP A 156 -26.75 2.24 2.75
CA ASP A 156 -27.14 1.67 4.07
C ASP A 156 -28.62 1.21 4.14
N GLY A 157 -29.38 1.34 3.04
CA GLY A 157 -30.80 0.99 2.95
C GLY A 157 -31.21 -0.01 1.85
N PHE A 158 -30.28 -0.49 1.02
CA PHE A 158 -30.59 -1.42 -0.07
C PHE A 158 -29.73 -2.68 0.03
N ASP A 159 -30.30 -3.66 0.73
CA ASP A 159 -29.90 -5.07 0.69
C ASP A 159 -30.30 -5.61 -0.69
N ASP A 160 -29.47 -5.38 -1.71
CA ASP A 160 -29.66 -6.03 -3.02
C ASP A 160 -28.30 -6.31 -3.66
N ASP A 161 -28.12 -7.60 -3.94
CA ASP A 161 -27.13 -8.27 -4.76
C ASP A 161 -27.04 -7.68 -6.18
N VAL A 162 -26.62 -6.42 -6.31
CA VAL A 162 -26.17 -5.91 -7.60
C VAL A 162 -24.73 -6.34 -7.74
N ASP A 163 -24.55 -7.49 -8.38
CA ASP A 163 -23.32 -7.87 -9.09
C ASP A 163 -23.02 -6.76 -10.12
N SER A 164 -22.54 -5.61 -9.66
CA SER A 164 -21.92 -4.63 -10.55
C SER A 164 -20.58 -5.25 -10.95
N ASP A 165 -20.65 -6.12 -11.95
CA ASP A 165 -19.57 -6.61 -12.81
C ASP A 165 -18.92 -5.44 -13.58
N ASP A 166 -18.81 -4.27 -12.96
CA ASP A 166 -18.05 -3.13 -13.44
C ASP A 166 -16.58 -3.53 -13.36
N GLU A 167 -16.12 -4.25 -14.39
CA GLU A 167 -14.73 -4.57 -14.71
C GLU A 167 -13.81 -3.33 -14.66
N GLN A 168 -14.41 -2.14 -14.60
CA GLN A 168 -13.80 -0.83 -14.52
C GLN A 168 -12.99 -0.63 -13.23
N ASP A 169 -13.40 -1.20 -12.09
CA ASP A 169 -12.76 -0.97 -10.78
C ASP A 169 -11.92 -2.16 -10.25
N VAL A 170 -11.72 -3.17 -11.09
CA VAL A 170 -10.99 -4.38 -10.70
C VAL A 170 -9.49 -4.09 -10.55
N ARG A 171 -9.02 -4.08 -9.29
CA ARG A 171 -7.61 -4.02 -8.90
C ARG A 171 -7.28 -5.18 -7.98
N SER A 172 -7.19 -6.37 -8.56
CA SER A 172 -6.79 -7.56 -7.84
C SER A 172 -5.29 -7.55 -7.58
N VAL A 173 -4.94 -7.50 -6.30
CA VAL A 173 -3.56 -7.52 -5.81
C VAL A 173 -3.37 -8.60 -4.75
N LEU A 174 -2.21 -9.24 -4.78
CA LEU A 174 -1.66 -9.99 -3.67
C LEU A 174 -0.56 -9.14 -3.05
N LEU A 175 -0.74 -8.75 -1.80
CA LEU A 175 0.27 -8.09 -1.00
C LEU A 175 0.94 -9.13 -0.13
N PHE A 176 2.26 -9.04 0.00
CA PHE A 176 2.95 -9.88 0.96
C PHE A 176 4.18 -9.23 1.55
N ASN A 177 4.29 -9.38 2.86
CA ASN A 177 5.37 -8.84 3.65
C ASN A 177 6.30 -9.96 4.07
N THR A 178 7.59 -9.71 3.97
CA THR A 178 8.61 -10.67 4.36
C THR A 178 9.28 -10.22 5.65
N TRP A 179 9.37 -11.13 6.61
CA TRP A 179 9.80 -10.83 7.97
C TRP A 179 11.11 -11.55 8.32
N PRO A 180 12.01 -10.92 9.10
CA PRO A 180 13.25 -11.55 9.51
C PRO A 180 12.99 -12.77 10.41
N ASP A 181 13.88 -13.76 10.33
CA ASP A 181 13.84 -15.02 11.10
C ASP A 181 13.87 -14.79 12.62
N GLU A 182 14.56 -13.72 13.04
CA GLU A 182 14.87 -13.46 14.45
C GLU A 182 13.65 -13.00 15.28
N ASN A 183 12.52 -12.68 14.64
CA ASN A 183 11.42 -11.97 15.31
C ASN A 183 10.06 -12.73 15.32
N ASP A 184 10.04 -14.05 15.09
CA ASP A 184 8.81 -14.89 15.10
C ASP A 184 7.68 -14.43 14.14
N GLY A 185 7.97 -13.49 13.22
CA GLY A 185 6.97 -12.89 12.34
C GLY A 185 6.04 -11.93 13.09
N PRO A 186 5.04 -11.35 12.40
CA PRO A 186 4.05 -10.52 13.05
C PRO A 186 3.14 -11.37 13.94
N LYS A 187 2.78 -10.82 15.09
CA LYS A 187 1.95 -11.53 16.06
C LYS A 187 0.59 -11.89 15.44
N GLY A 188 0.13 -13.11 15.71
CA GLY A 188 -1.13 -13.62 15.16
C GLY A 188 -1.03 -14.20 13.74
N VAL A 189 0.11 -14.06 13.06
CA VAL A 189 0.33 -14.68 11.75
C VAL A 189 1.02 -16.02 11.90
N LEU A 190 0.40 -17.05 11.34
CA LEU A 190 0.98 -18.38 11.33
C LEU A 190 2.17 -18.42 10.37
N THR A 191 3.29 -18.99 10.83
CA THR A 191 4.42 -19.30 9.97
C THR A 191 3.95 -20.15 8.80
N ASP A 192 4.37 -19.80 7.57
CA ASP A 192 4.08 -20.53 6.34
C ASP A 192 4.62 -21.97 6.50
N ARG A 193 3.75 -22.88 6.97
CA ARG A 193 4.04 -24.31 6.92
C ARG A 193 3.81 -24.70 5.48
N ALA A 194 4.64 -25.57 4.91
CA ALA A 194 4.49 -26.06 3.53
C ALA A 194 3.17 -26.81 3.25
N GLU A 195 2.23 -26.79 4.19
CA GLU A 195 0.86 -27.24 4.11
C GLU A 195 0.00 -25.99 3.92
N ILE A 196 -0.71 -25.92 2.79
CA ILE A 196 -1.69 -24.85 2.49
C ILE A 196 -2.56 -24.65 3.74
N PRO A 197 -2.64 -23.44 4.34
CA PRO A 197 -3.40 -23.24 5.56
C PRO A 197 -4.86 -23.64 5.39
N ASP A 198 -5.35 -24.48 6.31
CA ASP A 198 -6.79 -24.71 6.48
C ASP A 198 -7.43 -23.35 6.80
N GLY A 199 -8.21 -22.81 5.85
CA GLY A 199 -8.82 -21.49 5.98
C GLY A 199 -8.57 -20.53 4.81
N ILE A 200 -7.68 -20.86 3.85
CA ILE A 200 -7.85 -20.36 2.47
C ILE A 200 -8.99 -21.18 1.86
N VAL A 201 -10.19 -20.94 2.37
CA VAL A 201 -11.41 -21.33 1.69
C VAL A 201 -11.45 -20.38 0.50
N VAL A 202 -11.10 -20.87 -0.70
CA VAL A 202 -11.79 -20.35 -1.88
C VAL A 202 -13.23 -20.72 -1.59
N GLU A 203 -14.00 -19.78 -1.06
CA GLU A 203 -15.40 -20.00 -0.75
C GLU A 203 -16.05 -20.51 -2.04
N ASP A 204 -16.28 -21.83 -2.07
CA ASP A 204 -17.41 -22.41 -2.78
C ASP A 204 -18.64 -21.91 -2.01
N ASP A 205 -18.93 -20.60 -2.03
CA ASP A 205 -20.12 -20.05 -1.40
C ASP A 205 -21.33 -20.54 -2.19
N ASP A 206 -22.12 -21.28 -1.46
CA ASP A 206 -23.27 -22.08 -1.77
C ASP A 206 -24.50 -21.18 -1.96
N GLY A 207 -24.39 -20.23 -2.90
CA GLY A 207 -25.39 -19.17 -3.06
C GLY A 207 -25.87 -18.88 -4.48
N SER A 208 -25.09 -19.03 -5.55
CA SER A 208 -25.57 -18.72 -6.91
C SER A 208 -24.56 -19.15 -7.98
N GLN A 209 -25.01 -20.00 -8.92
CA GLN A 209 -24.26 -20.56 -10.06
C GLN A 209 -23.05 -21.46 -9.71
N SER A 210 -23.34 -22.74 -9.52
CA SER A 210 -22.31 -23.79 -9.47
C SER A 210 -21.48 -23.77 -10.76
N MET A 211 -20.21 -23.35 -10.67
CA MET A 211 -19.23 -23.56 -11.73
C MET A 211 -19.19 -25.05 -12.08
N SER A 212 -19.31 -25.34 -13.37
CA SER A 212 -19.21 -26.70 -13.91
C SER A 212 -17.85 -27.34 -13.58
N VAL A 213 -17.80 -28.67 -13.59
CA VAL A 213 -16.55 -29.44 -13.43
C VAL A 213 -15.51 -29.00 -14.47
N GLU A 214 -15.97 -28.59 -15.66
CA GLU A 214 -15.14 -28.07 -16.75
C GLU A 214 -14.57 -26.68 -16.43
N GLU A 215 -15.32 -25.81 -15.74
CA GLU A 215 -14.83 -24.51 -15.25
C GLU A 215 -13.84 -24.65 -14.08
N LYS A 216 -14.08 -25.58 -13.15
CA LYS A 216 -13.11 -25.92 -12.08
C LYS A 216 -11.83 -26.53 -12.66
N GLU A 217 -11.93 -27.35 -13.70
CA GLU A 217 -10.76 -27.84 -14.44
C GLU A 217 -10.08 -26.73 -15.24
N MET A 218 -10.82 -25.78 -15.83
CA MET A 218 -10.25 -24.60 -16.48
C MET A 218 -9.47 -23.72 -15.51
N PHE A 219 -9.94 -23.49 -14.29
CA PHE A 219 -9.19 -22.75 -13.26
C PHE A 219 -7.93 -23.51 -12.80
N ARG A 220 -8.01 -24.84 -12.69
CA ARG A 220 -6.83 -25.69 -12.40
C ARG A 220 -5.84 -25.75 -13.55
N GLN A 221 -6.31 -25.65 -14.79
CA GLN A 221 -5.50 -25.66 -16.01
C GLN A 221 -4.93 -24.27 -16.33
N GLN A 222 -5.68 -23.20 -16.05
CA GLN A 222 -5.20 -21.82 -15.93
C GLN A 222 -4.49 -21.66 -14.59
N LYS A 223 -3.42 -22.42 -14.41
CA LYS A 223 -2.35 -22.03 -13.53
C LYS A 223 -1.94 -20.62 -13.96
N ILE A 224 -2.44 -19.60 -13.28
CA ILE A 224 -1.89 -18.24 -13.33
C ILE A 224 -0.52 -18.35 -12.69
N GLN A 225 0.41 -18.92 -13.45
CA GLN A 225 1.81 -19.00 -13.09
C GLN A 225 2.39 -17.66 -13.47
N CYS A 226 2.95 -16.98 -12.49
CA CYS A 226 3.93 -15.94 -12.78
C CYS A 226 4.93 -16.52 -13.79
N ASN A 227 5.36 -15.71 -14.75
CA ASN A 227 6.43 -16.13 -15.64
C ASN A 227 7.62 -16.59 -14.79
N PRO A 228 8.41 -17.58 -15.26
CA PRO A 228 9.65 -17.96 -14.60
C PRO A 228 10.49 -16.73 -14.26
N ARG A 229 11.22 -16.77 -13.14
CA ARG A 229 12.05 -15.64 -12.67
C ARG A 229 13.02 -15.16 -13.74
N GLU A 230 13.50 -16.06 -14.58
CA GLU A 230 14.42 -15.82 -15.70
C GLU A 230 13.81 -14.91 -16.78
N GLU A 231 12.48 -14.85 -16.85
CA GLU A 231 11.74 -14.01 -17.79
C GLU A 231 11.36 -12.65 -17.20
N TRP A 232 11.62 -12.42 -15.91
CA TRP A 232 11.30 -11.16 -15.25
C TRP A 232 12.23 -10.06 -15.79
N ARG A 233 11.65 -8.89 -16.03
CA ARG A 233 12.37 -7.72 -16.53
C ARG A 233 12.20 -6.59 -15.54
N GLU A 234 13.30 -5.97 -15.17
CA GLU A 234 13.26 -4.74 -14.38
C GLU A 234 12.63 -3.64 -15.23
N VAL A 235 11.76 -2.85 -14.59
CA VAL A 235 11.15 -1.67 -15.21
C VAL A 235 12.00 -0.47 -14.83
N PRO A 236 12.58 0.27 -15.81
CA PRO A 236 13.42 1.42 -15.50
C PRO A 236 12.59 2.55 -14.88
N LEU A 237 13.20 3.27 -13.94
CA LEU A 237 12.65 4.50 -13.39
C LEU A 237 12.82 5.64 -14.39
N SER A 238 11.71 6.31 -14.68
CA SER A 238 11.73 7.60 -15.39
C SER A 238 11.70 8.72 -14.37
N HIS A 239 12.57 9.71 -14.52
CA HIS A 239 12.60 10.86 -13.65
C HIS A 239 11.67 11.93 -14.23
N SER A 240 10.91 12.62 -13.39
CA SER A 240 10.23 13.82 -13.85
C SER A 240 11.25 14.91 -14.17
N ASP A 241 11.00 15.67 -15.24
CA ASP A 241 11.89 16.73 -15.68
C ASP A 241 11.78 17.92 -14.72
N ASP A 242 12.92 18.41 -14.20
CA ASP A 242 12.99 19.56 -13.28
C ASP A 242 12.47 20.88 -13.89
N GLU A 243 12.27 20.94 -15.21
CA GLU A 243 11.68 22.09 -15.92
C GLU A 243 10.14 22.08 -15.93
N THR A 244 9.52 21.05 -15.35
CA THR A 244 8.07 20.88 -15.27
C THR A 244 7.45 21.84 -14.26
N GLU A 245 6.16 22.16 -14.45
CA GLU A 245 5.36 22.86 -13.46
C GLU A 245 5.41 22.15 -12.09
N ILE A 246 5.74 22.92 -11.06
CA ILE A 246 5.82 22.44 -9.69
C ILE A 246 4.39 22.41 -9.13
N ALA A 247 3.87 21.21 -8.89
CA ALA A 247 2.57 21.01 -8.26
C ALA A 247 2.72 20.90 -6.74
N ASN A 248 1.70 21.39 -6.02
CA ASN A 248 1.55 21.08 -4.60
C ASN A 248 1.05 19.63 -4.48
N VAL A 249 1.76 18.85 -3.68
CA VAL A 249 1.50 17.45 -3.40
C VAL A 249 1.12 17.34 -1.93
N ARG A 250 -0.11 16.92 -1.67
CA ARG A 250 -0.57 16.61 -0.33
C ARG A 250 -0.38 15.12 -0.07
N VAL A 251 0.54 14.79 0.82
CA VAL A 251 0.75 13.40 1.26
C VAL A 251 -0.02 13.20 2.56
N PRO A 252 -1.18 12.49 2.54
CA PRO A 252 -1.89 12.16 3.77
C PRO A 252 -1.07 11.12 4.52
N LEU A 253 -0.63 11.46 5.72
CA LEU A 253 0.18 10.60 6.57
C LEU A 253 -0.71 9.94 7.62
N MET A 254 -0.36 8.71 7.98
CA MET A 254 -0.84 7.99 9.16
C MET A 254 -2.23 7.34 9.06
N GLY A 255 -2.85 7.32 7.88
CA GLY A 255 -4.08 6.58 7.67
C GLY A 255 -5.29 7.15 8.42
N THR A 256 -6.44 6.50 8.24
CA THR A 256 -7.69 6.95 8.86
C THR A 256 -7.69 6.71 10.37
N ARG A 257 -8.24 7.69 11.12
CA ARG A 257 -8.41 7.63 12.59
C ARG A 257 -9.06 6.33 13.05
N ALA A 258 -10.01 5.80 12.29
CA ALA A 258 -10.74 4.59 12.62
C ALA A 258 -9.85 3.34 12.70
N ARG A 259 -8.80 3.25 11.87
CA ARG A 259 -7.89 2.08 11.88
C ARG A 259 -6.81 2.20 12.94
N ARG A 260 -6.37 3.42 13.25
CA ARG A 260 -5.12 3.62 14.03
C ARG A 260 -5.24 4.56 15.23
N GLY A 261 -6.41 5.15 15.47
CA GLY A 261 -6.69 6.00 16.63
C GLY A 261 -6.14 7.44 16.56
N TYR A 262 -5.54 7.84 15.43
CA TYR A 262 -4.85 9.13 15.28
C TYR A 262 -5.69 10.22 14.62
N THR A 263 -5.39 11.49 14.94
CA THR A 263 -5.79 12.61 14.08
C THR A 263 -5.09 12.48 12.73
N SER A 264 -5.88 12.59 11.65
CA SER A 264 -5.32 12.64 10.30
C SER A 264 -4.33 13.80 10.20
N SER A 265 -3.20 13.54 9.55
CA SER A 265 -2.18 14.55 9.30
C SER A 265 -1.79 14.49 7.83
N SER A 266 -1.29 15.61 7.29
CA SER A 266 -0.78 15.63 5.93
C SER A 266 0.43 16.54 5.85
N ALA A 267 1.38 16.16 4.99
CA ALA A 267 2.48 17.02 4.62
C ALA A 267 2.19 17.65 3.26
N GLU A 268 2.33 18.97 3.18
CA GLU A 268 2.34 19.69 1.91
C GLU A 268 3.78 19.74 1.40
N MET A 269 3.97 19.19 0.21
CA MET A 269 5.23 19.18 -0.50
C MET A 269 5.02 19.74 -1.90
N HIS A 270 6.10 20.04 -2.61
CA HIS A 270 6.08 20.54 -3.96
C HIS A 270 7.10 19.80 -4.80
N GLY A 271 6.76 19.50 -6.05
CA GLY A 271 7.68 18.85 -6.97
C GLY A 271 7.15 18.86 -8.40
N PRO A 272 7.97 18.48 -9.38
CA PRO A 272 7.59 18.39 -10.78
C PRO A 272 6.69 17.15 -11.01
N VAL A 273 5.48 17.17 -10.45
CA VAL A 273 4.48 16.10 -10.56
C VAL A 273 3.42 16.54 -11.56
N GLN A 274 3.22 15.75 -12.61
CA GLN A 274 2.15 15.98 -13.57
C GLN A 274 0.99 15.02 -13.30
N GLY A 275 -0.23 15.42 -13.66
CA GLY A 275 -1.39 14.51 -13.62
C GLY A 275 -1.09 13.23 -14.40
N ASP A 276 -0.51 13.35 -15.60
CA ASP A 276 -0.18 12.23 -16.49
C ASP A 276 0.76 11.18 -15.86
N ASP A 277 1.60 11.55 -14.88
CA ASP A 277 2.47 10.61 -14.18
C ASP A 277 1.68 9.52 -13.44
N PHE A 278 0.41 9.77 -13.09
CA PHE A 278 -0.48 8.80 -12.44
C PHE A 278 -1.25 7.91 -13.44
N TYR A 279 -1.28 8.27 -14.73
CA TYR A 279 -2.09 7.59 -15.75
C TYR A 279 -1.28 6.77 -16.76
N GLU A 280 0.03 7.01 -16.87
CA GLU A 280 0.88 6.30 -17.84
C GLU A 280 1.24 4.89 -17.36
N LYS A 281 0.65 3.84 -17.97
CA LYS A 281 0.87 2.43 -17.56
C LYS A 281 2.28 1.89 -17.81
N SER A 282 2.98 2.45 -18.79
CA SER A 282 4.32 2.02 -19.21
C SER A 282 5.45 2.53 -18.31
N LYS A 283 5.19 3.61 -17.56
CA LYS A 283 6.23 4.39 -16.89
C LYS A 283 6.14 4.21 -15.38
N VAL A 284 7.27 3.96 -14.74
CA VAL A 284 7.38 4.16 -13.29
C VAL A 284 8.04 5.51 -13.10
N THR A 285 7.34 6.43 -12.46
CA THR A 285 7.81 7.82 -12.32
C THR A 285 8.45 8.01 -10.96
N HIS A 286 9.65 8.56 -10.95
CA HIS A 286 10.36 9.04 -9.78
C HIS A 286 10.33 10.57 -9.76
N VAL A 287 9.82 11.14 -8.68
CA VAL A 287 9.68 12.58 -8.48
C VAL A 287 10.39 12.96 -7.18
N LYS A 288 11.22 14.01 -7.24
CA LYS A 288 11.75 14.65 -6.05
C LYS A 288 10.77 15.66 -5.51
N LEU A 289 10.44 15.54 -4.23
CA LEU A 289 9.58 16.46 -3.50
C LEU A 289 10.41 17.32 -2.55
N HIS A 290 9.96 18.55 -2.39
CA HIS A 290 10.52 19.56 -1.51
C HIS A 290 9.42 20.09 -0.59
N ARG A 291 9.76 20.53 0.61
CA ARG A 291 8.76 21.09 1.53
C ARG A 291 8.27 22.44 1.02
N ALA A 292 6.97 22.71 1.06
CA ALA A 292 6.45 24.06 0.81
C ALA A 292 6.94 25.01 1.93
N ASP A 293 7.58 26.12 1.54
CA ASP A 293 8.09 27.16 2.45
C ASP A 293 6.97 27.87 3.23
#